data_AF-A0A4P5RX71-F1
#
_entry.id   AF-A0A4P5RX71-F1
#
_cell.length_a   1.000
_cell.length_b   1.000
_cell.length_c   1.000
_cell.angle_alpha   90.00
_cell.angle_beta   90.00
_cell.angle_gamma   90.00
#
_symmetry.space_group_name_H-M   'P 1'
#
loop_
_entity.id
_entity.type
_entity.pdbx_description
1 polymer ?
#
loop_
_entity_poly.entity_id
_entity_poly.type
_entity_poly.pdbx_seq_one_letter_code
_entity_poly.pdbx_strand_id
1 'polypeptide(L)'
;MKSLRGGDRLTTVTVFSRWEELVGESVASHVRPLKLDNETLIVEVDEPMWATQMKFLEADLLKRLNEGATRPIKTLEIRVKKRR
;
A
#
# COMPACT_ATOMS: atom_id res chain seq x y z
N MET A 1 15.75 2.13 -19.55
CA MET A 1 15.32 3.54 -19.58
C MET A 1 14.98 3.99 -18.17
N LYS A 2 15.48 5.16 -17.79
CA LYS A 2 15.72 5.61 -16.41
C LYS A 2 14.58 6.55 -16.00
N SER A 3 13.71 6.12 -15.07
CA SER A 3 12.76 7.03 -14.42
C SER A 3 13.16 7.22 -12.96
N LEU A 4 14.08 8.15 -12.75
CA LEU A 4 14.24 8.82 -11.47
C LEU A 4 13.18 9.94 -11.43
N ARG A 5 11.94 9.59 -11.07
CA ARG A 5 10.84 10.55 -10.96
C ARG A 5 10.68 10.92 -9.48
N GLY A 6 11.24 12.07 -9.10
CA GLY A 6 11.17 12.65 -7.74
C GLY A 6 9.76 12.96 -7.22
N GLY A 7 8.70 12.64 -7.97
CA GLY A 7 7.31 12.73 -7.52
C GLY A 7 6.83 11.52 -6.71
N ASP A 8 7.48 10.35 -6.85
CA ASP A 8 7.10 9.15 -6.08
C ASP A 8 7.35 9.34 -4.58
N ARG A 9 8.46 9.98 -4.24
CA ARG A 9 8.97 10.06 -2.87
C ARG A 9 8.00 10.76 -1.91
N LEU A 10 7.25 11.77 -2.35
CA LEU A 10 6.26 12.46 -1.51
C LEU A 10 5.03 11.58 -1.25
N THR A 11 4.49 10.95 -2.29
CA THR A 11 3.38 9.99 -2.14
C THR A 11 3.80 8.84 -1.24
N THR A 12 4.96 8.24 -1.49
CA THR A 12 5.55 7.16 -0.68
C THR A 12 5.70 7.58 0.78
N VAL A 13 6.25 8.77 1.08
CA VAL A 13 6.36 9.24 2.47
C VAL A 13 4.99 9.35 3.14
N THR A 14 3.97 9.85 2.43
CA THR A 14 2.62 10.00 2.97
C THR A 14 1.95 8.65 3.24
N VAL A 15 2.02 7.69 2.29
CA VAL A 15 1.42 6.35 2.46
C VAL A 15 1.99 5.65 3.68
N PHE A 16 3.31 5.74 3.87
CA PHE A 16 3.99 5.04 4.97
C PHE A 16 3.75 5.74 6.31
N SER A 17 3.70 7.08 6.32
CA SER A 17 3.45 7.85 7.54
C SER A 17 2.00 7.75 8.02
N ARG A 18 1.04 7.65 7.08
CA ARG A 18 -0.41 7.64 7.36
C ARG A 18 -1.05 6.28 7.15
N TRP A 19 -0.25 5.21 7.08
CA TRP A 19 -0.76 3.87 6.78
C TRP A 19 -1.87 3.44 7.73
N GLU A 20 -1.64 3.61 9.04
CA GLU A 20 -2.62 3.27 10.07
C GLU A 20 -3.92 4.07 9.95
N GLU A 21 -3.86 5.36 9.60
CA GLU A 21 -5.07 6.16 9.34
C GLU A 21 -5.83 5.69 8.09
N LEU A 22 -5.11 5.18 7.09
CA LEU A 22 -5.69 4.73 5.82
C LEU A 22 -6.41 3.40 5.96
N VAL A 23 -5.80 2.42 6.64
CA VAL A 23 -6.33 1.05 6.76
C VAL A 23 -6.92 0.70 8.12
N GLY A 24 -6.63 1.50 9.16
CA GLY A 24 -6.98 1.23 10.56
C GLY A 24 -5.94 0.39 11.31
N GLU A 25 -5.88 0.56 12.63
CA GLU A 25 -4.93 -0.09 13.54
C GLU A 25 -4.86 -1.61 13.39
N SER A 26 -6.02 -2.28 13.30
CA SER A 26 -6.07 -3.75 13.18
C SER A 26 -5.42 -4.23 11.89
N VAL A 27 -5.64 -3.54 10.77
CA VAL A 27 -5.03 -3.90 9.49
C VAL A 27 -3.55 -3.53 9.49
N ALA A 28 -3.20 -2.34 9.97
CA ALA A 28 -1.81 -1.88 10.05
C ALA A 28 -0.91 -2.78 10.91
N SER A 29 -1.50 -3.45 11.91
CA SER A 29 -0.79 -4.41 12.78
C SER A 29 -0.36 -5.69 12.06
N HIS A 30 -1.08 -6.09 11.01
CA HIS A 30 -0.82 -7.33 10.26
C HIS A 30 -0.40 -7.11 8.82
N VAL A 31 -0.59 -5.89 8.31
CA VAL A 31 -0.34 -5.50 6.93
C VAL A 31 0.48 -4.23 6.91
N ARG A 32 1.59 -4.25 6.20
CA ARG A 32 2.52 -3.12 6.12
C ARG A 32 2.89 -2.80 4.67
N PRO A 33 3.00 -1.52 4.30
CA PRO A 33 3.49 -1.13 2.99
C PRO A 33 4.98 -1.42 2.92
N LEU A 34 5.41 -2.12 1.87
CA LEU A 34 6.83 -2.42 1.63
C LEU A 34 7.46 -1.37 0.72
N LYS A 35 6.80 -1.08 -0.40
CA LYS A 35 7.24 -0.08 -1.38
C LYS A 35 6.09 0.35 -2.27
N LEU A 36 6.16 1.56 -2.77
CA LEU A 36 5.34 2.02 -3.88
C LEU A 36 6.22 2.06 -5.12
N ASP A 37 5.80 1.37 -6.18
CA ASP A 37 6.48 1.39 -7.47
C ASP A 37 5.54 1.96 -8.52
N ASN A 38 5.72 3.23 -8.86
CA ASN A 38 4.92 3.97 -9.83
C ASN A 38 3.42 4.00 -9.49
N GLU A 39 2.65 3.04 -9.98
CA GLU A 39 1.20 2.91 -9.81
C GLU A 39 0.82 1.67 -8.99
N THR A 40 1.81 0.93 -8.48
CA THR A 40 1.63 -0.32 -7.76
C THR A 40 2.15 -0.21 -6.33
N LEU A 41 1.24 -0.27 -5.35
CA LEU A 41 1.60 -0.36 -3.94
C LEU A 41 1.80 -1.83 -3.56
N ILE A 42 2.99 -2.15 -3.06
CA ILE A 42 3.29 -3.50 -2.57
C ILE A 42 3.16 -3.50 -1.05
N VAL A 43 2.32 -4.40 -0.55
CA VAL A 43 2.10 -4.61 0.89
C VAL A 43 2.49 -6.03 1.26
N GLU A 44 2.99 -6.17 2.48
CA GLU A 44 3.23 -7.47 3.10
C GLU A 44 2.17 -7.73 4.16
N VAL A 45 1.60 -8.93 4.16
CA VAL A 45 0.69 -9.42 5.18
C VAL A 45 1.35 -10.55 5.96
N ASP A 46 1.19 -10.58 7.28
CA ASP A 46 1.75 -11.65 8.11
C ASP A 46 1.01 -12.99 7.91
N GLU A 47 -0.29 -12.96 7.65
CA GLU A 47 -1.11 -14.16 7.47
C GLU A 47 -2.00 -14.10 6.22
N PRO A 48 -2.26 -15.25 5.55
CA PRO A 48 -3.03 -15.28 4.31
C PRO A 48 -4.48 -14.82 4.47
N MET A 49 -5.08 -14.91 5.66
CA MET A 49 -6.43 -14.39 5.91
C MET A 49 -6.53 -12.87 5.69
N TRP A 50 -5.47 -12.13 6.03
CA TRP A 50 -5.39 -10.68 5.84
C TRP A 50 -5.25 -10.31 4.36
N ALA A 51 -4.71 -11.21 3.52
CA ALA A 51 -4.67 -10.98 2.07
C ALA A 51 -6.09 -10.86 1.49
N THR A 52 -6.99 -11.72 1.93
CA THR A 52 -8.40 -11.67 1.53
C THR A 52 -9.08 -10.39 2.00
N GLN A 53 -8.86 -10.00 3.25
CA GLN A 53 -9.37 -8.73 3.77
C GLN A 53 -8.84 -7.52 2.99
N MET A 54 -7.54 -7.50 2.68
CA MET A 54 -6.94 -6.43 1.89
C MET A 54 -7.53 -6.34 0.49
N LYS A 55 -7.90 -7.45 -0.15
CA LYS A 55 -8.60 -7.41 -1.45
C LYS A 55 -9.96 -6.74 -1.37
N PHE A 56 -10.69 -6.92 -0.27
CA PHE A 56 -11.96 -6.21 -0.07
C PHE A 56 -11.76 -4.72 0.20
N LEU A 57 -10.70 -4.38 0.94
CA LEU A 57 -10.35 -2.99 1.24
C LEU A 57 -9.62 -2.30 0.08
N GLU A 58 -9.11 -3.05 -0.90
CA GLU A 58 -8.27 -2.55 -1.99
C GLU A 58 -8.92 -1.37 -2.71
N ALA A 59 -10.18 -1.50 -3.10
CA ALA A 59 -10.89 -0.44 -3.82
C ALA A 59 -11.01 0.85 -2.99
N ASP A 60 -11.36 0.73 -1.71
CA ASP A 60 -11.48 1.89 -0.81
C ASP A 60 -10.11 2.49 -0.50
N LEU A 61 -9.11 1.65 -0.25
CA LEU A 61 -7.74 2.06 0.03
C LEU A 61 -7.13 2.79 -1.17
N LEU A 62 -7.26 2.25 -2.39
CA LEU A 62 -6.79 2.91 -3.61
C LEU A 62 -7.49 4.25 -3.79
N LYS A 63 -8.80 4.36 -3.50
CA LYS A 63 -9.52 5.63 -3.55
C LYS A 63 -8.90 6.65 -2.58
N ARG A 64 -8.74 6.30 -1.30
CA ARG A 64 -8.14 7.18 -0.27
C ARG A 64 -6.71 7.58 -0.60
N LEU A 65 -5.91 6.63 -1.07
CA LEU A 65 -4.53 6.89 -1.50
C LEU A 65 -4.49 7.90 -2.65
N ASN A 66 -5.44 7.82 -3.58
CA ASN A 66 -5.54 8.71 -4.72
C ASN A 66 -6.06 10.11 -4.38
N GLU A 67 -6.74 10.31 -3.26
CA GLU A 67 -7.24 11.64 -2.83
C GLU A 67 -6.11 12.63 -2.53
N GLY A 68 -4.93 12.15 -2.11
CA GLY A 68 -3.77 12.99 -1.79
C GLY A 68 -2.51 12.72 -2.64
N ALA A 69 -2.56 11.74 -3.54
CA ALA A 69 -1.39 11.36 -4.34
C ALA A 69 -1.24 12.25 -5.58
N THR A 70 0.00 12.65 -5.89
CA THR A 70 0.33 13.29 -7.18
C THR A 70 0.15 12.34 -8.36
N ARG A 71 0.17 11.03 -8.12
CA ARG A 71 0.01 10.00 -9.15
C ARG A 71 -1.00 8.95 -8.73
N PRO A 72 -1.80 8.45 -9.68
CA PRO A 72 -2.78 7.44 -9.36
C PRO A 72 -2.09 6.11 -9.03
N ILE A 73 -2.40 5.56 -7.87
CA ILE A 73 -2.12 4.15 -7.53
C ILE A 73 -3.29 3.34 -8.08
N LYS A 74 -2.99 2.36 -8.93
CA LYS A 74 -3.97 1.55 -9.66
C LYS A 74 -3.98 0.10 -9.21
N THR A 75 -2.90 -0.36 -8.59
CA THR A 75 -2.71 -1.77 -8.29
C THR A 75 -2.19 -1.93 -6.87
N LEU A 76 -2.78 -2.86 -6.13
CA LEU A 76 -2.29 -3.30 -4.83
C LEU A 76 -1.74 -4.72 -4.96
N GLU A 77 -0.42 -4.87 -4.80
CA GLU A 77 0.21 -6.18 -4.78
C GLU A 77 0.37 -6.66 -3.34
N ILE A 78 -0.32 -7.75 -3.01
CA ILE A 78 -0.34 -8.32 -1.66
C ILE A 78 0.63 -9.50 -1.60
N ARG A 79 1.58 -9.44 -0.67
CA ARG A 79 2.58 -10.50 -0.44
C ARG A 79 2.39 -11.10 0.93
N VAL A 80 2.20 -12.42 1.01
CA VAL A 80 2.17 -13.12 2.29
C VAL A 80 3.61 -13.36 2.75
N LYS A 81 3.92 -12.95 3.98
CA LYS A 81 5.21 -13.23 4.62
C LYS A 81 5.42 -14.73 4.68
N LYS A 82 6.48 -15.23 4.05
CA LYS A 82 6.85 -16.65 4.16
C LYS A 82 7.23 -16.95 5.61
N ARG A 83 6.44 -17.77 6.29
CA ARG A 83 6.88 -18.42 7.54
C ARG A 83 8.06 -19.32 7.18
N ARG A 84 9.21 -19.06 7.78
CA ARG A 84 10.43 -19.86 7.63
C ARG A 84 10.54 -20.84 8.78
#